data_AF-A0A1Q7GYM8-F1
#
_entry.id   AF-A0A1Q7GYM8-F1
#
_cell.length_a   1.000
_cell.length_b   1.000
_cell.length_c   1.000
_cell.angle_alpha   90.00
_cell.angle_beta   90.00
_cell.angle_gamma   90.00
#
_symmetry.space_group_name_H-M   'P 1'
#
loop_
_entity.id
_entity.type
_entity.pdbx_description
1 polymer ?
#
loop_
_entity_poly.entity_id
_entity_poly.type
_entity_poly.pdbx_seq_one_letter_code
_entity_poly.pdbx_strand_id
1 'polypeptide(L)'
;MAAVFSSVVPGSGQALRGRIPQAAIAFLISAALLGCTWLIERAHGGGAAVLFLMLLVLPWWAIQSYDAWLTAQSPEAGLGQTLKVIWVRAHDVRYLGALFLLTALTDLYIIVANPAYSLTVFCTKPAGLLGALAKAQSPTLHTLIGYGFMRLRRWSLLLYLAYAAFGLLNGTANYACFGYGRVRTVFLVTLIAFTAYVFWRRRCFTAPRAGYPGL
;
A
#
# COMPACT_ATOMS: atom_id res chain seq x y z
N MET A 1 12.10 19.13 -9.97
CA MET A 1 11.30 19.27 -11.22
C MET A 1 11.08 17.93 -11.91
N ALA A 2 12.11 17.18 -12.34
CA ALA A 2 11.93 15.90 -13.05
C ALA A 2 10.94 14.91 -12.37
N ALA A 3 11.06 14.68 -11.06
CA ALA A 3 10.14 13.80 -10.33
C ALA A 3 8.68 14.29 -10.28
N VAL A 4 8.46 15.61 -10.26
CA VAL A 4 7.11 16.20 -10.28
C VAL A 4 6.46 15.93 -11.64
N PHE A 5 7.20 16.14 -12.72
CA PHE A 5 6.74 15.79 -14.06
C PHE A 5 6.41 14.29 -14.15
N SER A 6 7.34 13.41 -13.73
CA SER A 6 7.09 11.96 -13.73
C SER A 6 5.91 11.55 -12.85
N SER A 7 5.59 12.30 -11.78
CA SER A 7 4.44 12.01 -10.93
C SER A 7 3.10 12.29 -11.62
N VAL A 8 3.08 13.21 -12.59
CA VAL A 8 1.89 13.53 -13.40
C VAL A 8 1.83 12.68 -14.66
N VAL A 9 2.93 12.62 -15.40
CA VAL A 9 3.04 11.86 -16.67
C VAL A 9 4.25 10.91 -16.57
N PRO A 10 4.05 9.59 -16.51
CA PRO A 10 5.15 8.63 -16.39
C PRO A 10 6.19 8.80 -17.49
N GLY A 11 7.47 8.76 -17.12
CA GLY A 11 8.59 8.91 -18.05
C GLY A 11 8.96 10.35 -18.43
N SER A 12 8.11 11.34 -18.14
CA SER A 12 8.38 12.74 -18.52
C SER A 12 9.60 13.34 -17.81
N GLY A 13 9.85 12.97 -16.54
CA GLY A 13 11.05 13.37 -15.82
C GLY A 13 12.35 12.81 -16.41
N GLN A 14 12.30 11.58 -16.93
CA GLN A 14 13.40 10.96 -17.65
C GLN A 14 13.62 11.65 -19.02
N ALA A 15 12.54 11.98 -19.72
CA ALA A 15 12.60 12.69 -21.00
C ALA A 15 13.24 14.09 -20.86
N LEU A 16 12.86 14.85 -19.82
CA LEU A 16 13.46 16.15 -19.49
C LEU A 16 14.98 16.08 -19.23
N ARG A 17 15.51 14.88 -18.97
CA ARG A 17 16.94 14.64 -18.74
C ARG A 17 17.65 14.03 -19.94
N GLY A 18 17.00 13.99 -21.11
CA GLY A 18 17.57 13.38 -22.33
C GLY A 18 17.60 11.86 -22.32
N ARG A 19 16.97 11.22 -21.33
CA ARG A 19 16.96 9.76 -21.16
C ARG A 19 15.74 9.12 -21.84
N ILE A 20 15.69 9.27 -23.16
CA ILE A 20 14.54 8.86 -23.98
C ILE A 20 14.24 7.36 -23.88
N PRO A 21 15.23 6.44 -23.86
CA PRO A 21 14.93 5.01 -23.70
C PRO A 21 14.23 4.70 -22.37
N GLN A 22 14.71 5.29 -21.27
CA GLN A 22 14.12 5.09 -19.95
C GLN A 22 12.73 5.73 -19.84
N ALA A 23 12.54 6.89 -20.48
CA ALA A 23 11.23 7.53 -20.58
C ALA A 23 10.21 6.65 -21.32
N ALA A 24 10.61 6.06 -22.45
CA ALA A 24 9.77 5.15 -23.22
C ALA A 24 9.39 3.90 -22.42
N ILE A 25 10.35 3.28 -21.72
CA ILE A 25 10.07 2.14 -20.84
C ILE A 25 9.09 2.53 -19.72
N ALA A 26 9.32 3.67 -19.07
CA ALA A 26 8.46 4.19 -18.02
C ALA A 26 7.01 4.38 -18.49
N PHE A 27 6.85 4.97 -19.67
CA PHE A 27 5.55 5.19 -20.30
C PHE A 27 4.86 3.87 -20.69
N LEU A 28 5.56 2.97 -21.39
CA LEU A 28 5.01 1.71 -21.88
C LEU A 28 4.53 0.81 -20.75
N ILE A 29 5.31 0.66 -19.67
CA ILE A 29 4.90 -0.12 -18.51
C ILE A 29 3.68 0.52 -17.84
N SER A 30 3.65 1.85 -17.71
CA SER A 30 2.50 2.53 -17.12
C SER A 30 1.24 2.36 -17.95
N ALA A 31 1.33 2.50 -19.27
CA ALA A 31 0.22 2.27 -20.19
C ALA A 31 -0.27 0.81 -20.13
N ALA A 32 0.64 -0.17 -20.08
CA ALA A 32 0.29 -1.57 -19.92
C ALA A 32 -0.42 -1.85 -18.59
N LEU A 33 0.08 -1.31 -17.48
CA LEU A 33 -0.52 -1.48 -16.16
C LEU A 33 -1.91 -0.83 -16.06
N LEU A 34 -2.11 0.35 -16.66
CA LEU A 34 -3.42 1.00 -16.74
C LEU A 34 -4.38 0.23 -17.65
N GLY A 35 -3.90 -0.30 -18.78
CA GLY A 35 -4.67 -1.18 -19.65
C GLY A 35 -5.13 -2.45 -18.93
N CYS A 36 -4.22 -3.11 -18.18
CA CYS A 36 -4.55 -4.25 -17.34
C CYS A 36 -5.57 -3.90 -16.25
N THR A 37 -5.44 -2.73 -15.62
CA THR A 37 -6.40 -2.25 -14.62
C THR A 37 -7.80 -2.15 -15.21
N TRP A 38 -7.93 -1.54 -16.38
CA TRP A 38 -9.20 -1.39 -17.07
C TRP A 38 -9.81 -2.74 -17.48
N LEU A 39 -8.98 -3.69 -17.95
CA LEU A 39 -9.42 -5.05 -18.25
C LEU A 39 -9.92 -5.78 -16.99
N ILE A 40 -9.20 -5.64 -15.88
CA ILE A 40 -9.59 -6.24 -14.59
C ILE A 40 -10.89 -5.63 -14.08
N GLU A 41 -11.08 -4.31 -14.21
CA GLU A 41 -12.33 -3.65 -13.84
C GLU A 41 -13.51 -4.24 -14.61
N ARG A 42 -13.36 -4.40 -15.93
CA ARG A 42 -14.39 -4.99 -16.80
C ARG A 42 -14.67 -6.46 -16.48
N ALA A 43 -13.64 -7.25 -16.18
CA ALA A 43 -13.79 -8.69 -15.96
C ALA A 43 -14.20 -9.07 -14.52
N HIS A 44 -13.73 -8.31 -13.52
CA HIS A 44 -13.80 -8.70 -12.11
C HIS A 44 -14.39 -7.63 -11.18
N GLY A 45 -14.65 -6.42 -11.71
CA GLY A 45 -15.27 -5.29 -11.01
C GLY A 45 -14.27 -4.33 -10.35
N GLY A 46 -14.77 -3.14 -9.98
CA GLY A 46 -13.96 -2.04 -9.47
C GLY A 46 -13.09 -2.38 -8.25
N GLY A 47 -13.56 -3.22 -7.33
CA GLY A 47 -12.76 -3.62 -6.16
C GLY A 47 -11.47 -4.38 -6.52
N ALA A 48 -11.51 -5.23 -7.55
CA ALA A 48 -10.33 -5.94 -8.04
C ALA A 48 -9.35 -4.99 -8.75
N ALA A 49 -9.89 -4.05 -9.53
CA ALA A 49 -9.10 -3.03 -10.22
C ALA A 49 -8.39 -2.09 -9.23
N VAL A 50 -9.10 -1.64 -8.18
CA VAL A 50 -8.52 -0.81 -7.11
C VAL A 50 -7.41 -1.55 -6.38
N LEU A 51 -7.60 -2.83 -6.05
CA LEU A 51 -6.53 -3.64 -5.45
C LEU A 51 -5.31 -3.74 -6.38
N PHE A 52 -5.52 -4.01 -7.67
CA PHE A 52 -4.44 -4.07 -8.66
C PHE A 52 -3.70 -2.73 -8.78
N LEU A 53 -4.44 -1.61 -8.81
CA LEU A 53 -3.89 -0.25 -8.82
C LEU A 53 -2.99 -0.02 -7.60
N MET A 54 -3.48 -0.34 -6.40
CA MET A 54 -2.74 -0.14 -5.15
C MET A 54 -1.49 -1.02 -5.06
N LEU A 55 -1.50 -2.21 -5.66
CA LEU A 55 -0.41 -3.18 -5.51
C LEU A 55 0.62 -3.17 -6.63
N LEU A 56 0.29 -2.66 -7.82
CA LEU A 56 1.20 -2.69 -8.97
C LEU A 56 1.35 -1.34 -9.65
N VAL A 57 0.26 -0.65 -9.95
CA VAL A 57 0.31 0.63 -10.68
C VAL A 57 0.92 1.72 -9.81
N LEU A 58 0.42 1.93 -8.59
CA LEU A 58 0.91 2.96 -7.67
C LEU A 58 2.37 2.75 -7.25
N PRO A 59 2.82 1.52 -6.89
CA PRO A 59 4.25 1.28 -6.62
C PRO A 59 5.12 1.58 -7.82
N TRP A 60 4.72 1.14 -9.02
CA TRP A 60 5.45 1.45 -10.25
C TRP A 60 5.55 2.96 -10.46
N TRP A 61 4.44 3.68 -10.31
CA TRP A 61 4.38 5.13 -10.46
C TRP A 61 5.33 5.84 -9.49
N ALA A 62 5.37 5.38 -8.24
CA ALA A 62 6.28 5.88 -7.22
C ALA A 62 7.74 5.57 -7.56
N ILE A 63 8.04 4.33 -8.00
CA ILE A 63 9.38 3.90 -8.40
C ILE A 63 9.91 4.75 -9.55
N GLN A 64 9.15 4.91 -10.64
CA GLN A 64 9.63 5.67 -11.80
C GLN A 64 9.75 7.17 -11.50
N SER A 65 8.90 7.72 -10.62
CA SER A 65 9.03 9.11 -10.14
C SER A 65 10.28 9.29 -9.27
N TYR A 66 10.57 8.31 -8.41
CA TYR A 66 11.75 8.33 -7.56
C TYR A 66 13.04 8.11 -8.36
N ASP A 67 12.99 7.28 -9.40
CA ASP A 67 14.07 7.11 -10.37
C ASP A 67 14.38 8.45 -11.07
N ALA A 68 13.36 9.18 -11.55
CA ALA A 68 13.54 10.52 -12.12
C ALA A 68 14.15 11.53 -11.14
N TRP A 69 13.93 11.36 -9.83
CA TRP A 69 14.57 12.18 -8.79
C TRP A 69 16.03 11.80 -8.53
N LEU A 70 16.34 10.49 -8.46
CA LEU A 70 17.70 9.99 -8.22
C LEU A 70 18.63 10.30 -9.39
N THR A 71 18.14 10.06 -10.61
CA THR A 71 18.88 10.34 -11.85
C THR A 71 19.20 11.82 -12.05
N ALA A 72 18.41 12.71 -11.43
CA ALA A 72 18.70 14.13 -11.40
C ALA A 72 19.90 14.50 -10.49
N GLN A 73 20.23 13.66 -9.50
CA GLN A 73 21.38 13.85 -8.60
C GLN A 73 22.59 13.02 -9.04
N SER A 74 22.36 11.85 -9.61
CA SER A 74 23.41 10.93 -10.05
C SER A 74 23.10 10.47 -11.49
N PRO A 75 23.72 11.10 -12.51
CA PRO A 75 23.48 10.80 -13.92
C PRO A 75 23.86 9.38 -14.37
N GLU A 76 24.53 8.60 -13.52
CA GLU A 76 24.83 7.19 -13.77
C GLU A 76 23.82 6.24 -13.10
N ALA A 77 22.98 6.75 -12.19
CA ALA A 77 21.98 5.94 -11.53
C ALA A 77 20.96 5.43 -12.55
N GLY A 78 20.62 4.15 -12.45
CA GLY A 78 19.56 3.51 -13.22
C GLY A 78 18.57 2.79 -12.31
N LEU A 79 17.56 2.16 -12.91
CA LEU A 79 16.48 1.50 -12.19
C LEU A 79 16.98 0.49 -11.13
N GLY A 80 18.06 -0.25 -11.43
CA GLY A 80 18.66 -1.19 -10.47
C GLY A 80 19.18 -0.50 -9.20
N GLN A 81 19.83 0.65 -9.34
CA GLN A 81 20.27 1.45 -8.19
C GLN A 81 19.08 2.03 -7.43
N THR A 82 18.05 2.50 -8.15
CA THR A 82 16.79 2.97 -7.56
C THR A 82 16.15 1.88 -6.69
N LEU A 83 16.02 0.66 -7.20
CA LEU A 83 15.48 -0.48 -6.45
C LEU A 83 16.34 -0.83 -5.23
N LYS A 84 17.67 -0.81 -5.37
CA LYS A 84 18.59 -1.02 -4.24
C LYS A 84 18.38 0.03 -3.14
N VAL A 85 18.27 1.30 -3.51
CA VAL A 85 18.02 2.40 -2.56
C VAL A 85 16.66 2.24 -1.90
N ILE A 86 15.61 1.90 -2.65
CA ILE A 86 14.27 1.61 -2.13
C ILE A 86 14.33 0.49 -1.09
N TRP A 87 15.01 -0.60 -1.41
CA TRP A 87 15.17 -1.76 -0.54
C TRP A 87 15.87 -1.40 0.76
N VAL A 88 17.07 -0.82 0.67
CA VAL A 88 17.92 -0.52 1.84
C VAL A 88 17.30 0.56 2.71
N ARG A 89 16.69 1.59 2.11
CA ARG A 89 16.03 2.64 2.88
C ARG A 89 14.68 2.20 3.41
N ALA A 90 14.13 1.06 3.00
CA ALA A 90 12.80 0.58 3.34
C ALA A 90 11.66 1.50 2.87
N HIS A 91 11.76 2.00 1.64
CA HIS A 91 10.68 2.75 0.99
C HIS A 91 9.47 1.87 0.67
N ASP A 92 9.68 0.57 0.47
CA ASP A 92 8.63 -0.44 0.34
C ASP A 92 7.75 -0.57 1.61
N VAL A 93 8.36 -0.64 2.80
CA VAL A 93 7.62 -0.65 4.08
C VAL A 93 6.89 0.68 4.32
N ARG A 94 7.52 1.81 3.96
CA ARG A 94 6.85 3.12 4.04
C ARG A 94 5.68 3.21 3.08
N TYR A 95 5.81 2.65 1.87
CA TYR A 95 4.73 2.59 0.92
C TYR A 95 3.52 1.83 1.48
N LEU A 96 3.73 0.69 2.15
CA LEU A 96 2.66 0.01 2.89
C LEU A 96 2.05 0.91 3.98
N GLY A 97 2.88 1.69 4.67
CA GLY A 97 2.40 2.71 5.61
C GLY A 97 1.52 3.77 4.98
N ALA A 98 1.89 4.28 3.80
CA ALA A 98 1.08 5.23 3.04
C ALA A 98 -0.25 4.61 2.58
N LEU A 99 -0.24 3.34 2.15
CA LEU A 99 -1.47 2.60 1.85
C LEU A 99 -2.38 2.46 3.07
N PHE A 100 -1.82 2.18 4.26
CA PHE A 100 -2.60 2.17 5.50
C PHE A 100 -3.28 3.50 5.79
N LEU A 101 -2.60 4.62 5.57
CA LEU A 101 -3.19 5.96 5.73
C LEU A 101 -4.30 6.21 4.71
N LEU A 102 -4.10 5.82 3.45
CA LEU A 102 -5.12 5.91 2.41
C LEU A 102 -6.35 5.05 2.77
N THR A 103 -6.15 3.84 3.28
CA THR A 103 -7.23 2.98 3.78
C THR A 103 -7.94 3.62 4.97
N ALA A 104 -7.22 4.26 5.91
CA ALA A 104 -7.85 4.97 7.03
C ALA A 104 -8.81 6.08 6.56
N LEU A 105 -8.40 6.86 5.55
CA LEU A 105 -9.26 7.88 4.94
C LEU A 105 -10.47 7.26 4.25
N THR A 106 -10.26 6.13 3.58
CA THR A 106 -11.33 5.40 2.89
C THR A 106 -12.34 4.83 3.87
N ASP A 107 -11.88 4.26 4.99
CA ASP A 107 -12.72 3.77 6.07
C ASP A 107 -13.56 4.89 6.68
N LEU A 108 -12.94 6.05 6.98
CA LEU A 108 -13.66 7.22 7.49
C LEU A 108 -14.74 7.69 6.52
N TYR A 109 -14.42 7.78 5.22
CA TYR A 109 -15.40 8.13 4.20
C TYR A 109 -16.56 7.14 4.15
N ILE A 110 -16.29 5.83 4.16
CA ILE A 110 -17.35 4.80 4.13
C ILE A 110 -18.25 4.90 5.36
N ILE A 111 -17.66 5.11 6.55
CA ILE A 111 -18.41 5.24 7.80
C ILE A 111 -19.33 6.46 7.76
N VAL A 112 -18.83 7.60 7.28
CA VAL A 112 -19.60 8.86 7.18
C VAL A 112 -20.67 8.76 6.10
N ALA A 113 -20.33 8.22 4.93
CA ALA A 113 -21.27 8.09 3.81
C ALA A 113 -22.34 7.01 4.05
N ASN A 114 -22.06 6.01 4.89
CA ASN A 114 -22.97 4.89 5.17
C ASN A 114 -23.12 4.67 6.69
N PRO A 115 -23.81 5.55 7.42
CA PRO A 115 -23.92 5.45 8.87
C PRO A 115 -24.64 4.16 9.32
N ALA A 116 -25.55 3.63 8.49
CA ALA A 116 -26.26 2.37 8.73
C ALA A 116 -25.43 1.10 8.49
N TYR A 117 -24.26 1.21 7.84
CA TYR A 117 -23.35 0.08 7.64
C TYR A 117 -23.01 -0.57 8.98
N SER A 118 -22.93 -1.89 9.09
CA SER A 118 -22.52 -2.57 10.34
C SER A 118 -21.40 -3.53 10.04
N LEU A 119 -20.27 -3.37 10.74
CA LEU A 119 -19.14 -4.26 10.61
C LEU A 119 -19.48 -5.60 11.29
N THR A 120 -19.17 -6.71 10.62
CA THR A 120 -19.33 -8.04 11.22
C THR A 120 -18.10 -8.38 12.06
N VAL A 121 -18.32 -8.60 13.35
CA VAL A 121 -17.28 -8.93 14.33
C VAL A 121 -17.66 -10.28 14.96
N PHE A 122 -16.84 -11.30 14.74
CA PHE A 122 -17.04 -12.67 15.22
C PHE A 122 -18.47 -13.16 15.03
N CYS A 123 -18.94 -13.13 13.78
CA CYS A 123 -20.29 -13.54 13.37
C CYS A 123 -21.44 -12.70 13.90
N THR A 124 -21.16 -11.62 14.63
CA THR A 124 -22.16 -10.70 15.17
C THR A 124 -22.07 -9.32 14.52
N LYS A 125 -23.17 -8.57 14.57
CA LYS A 125 -23.24 -7.18 14.11
C LYS A 125 -23.57 -6.28 15.30
N PRO A 126 -22.56 -5.78 16.04
CA PRO A 126 -22.79 -4.95 17.20
C PRO A 126 -23.50 -3.65 16.80
N ALA A 127 -24.49 -3.23 17.59
CA ALA A 127 -25.27 -2.02 17.38
C ALA A 127 -24.95 -0.94 18.44
N GLY A 128 -25.53 0.26 18.27
CA GLY A 128 -25.36 1.38 19.20
C GLY A 128 -23.90 1.78 19.38
N LEU A 129 -23.49 2.05 20.61
CA LEU A 129 -22.12 2.46 20.95
C LEU A 129 -21.08 1.40 20.54
N LEU A 130 -21.37 0.11 20.77
CA LEU A 130 -20.44 -0.97 20.39
C LEU A 130 -20.27 -1.06 18.88
N GLY A 131 -21.34 -0.84 18.11
CA GLY A 131 -21.27 -0.75 16.65
C GLY A 131 -20.44 0.46 16.18
N ALA A 132 -20.59 1.60 16.84
CA ALA A 132 -19.79 2.79 16.54
C ALA A 132 -18.30 2.57 16.84
N LEU A 133 -17.97 1.98 17.98
CA LEU A 133 -16.59 1.65 18.36
C LEU A 133 -15.98 0.61 17.40
N ALA A 134 -16.73 -0.42 17.03
CA ALA A 134 -16.28 -1.43 16.07
C ALA A 134 -15.93 -0.82 14.70
N LYS A 135 -16.68 0.18 14.25
CA LYS A 135 -16.36 0.94 13.03
C LYS A 135 -15.12 1.80 13.20
N ALA A 136 -15.05 2.58 14.29
CA ALA A 136 -13.97 3.52 14.55
C ALA A 136 -12.60 2.83 14.76
N GLN A 137 -12.61 1.57 15.19
CA GLN A 137 -11.41 0.77 15.37
C GLN A 137 -10.54 0.71 14.10
N SER A 138 -11.14 0.44 12.93
CA SER A 138 -10.41 0.28 11.66
C SER A 138 -9.62 1.54 11.26
N PRO A 139 -10.23 2.72 11.06
CA PRO A 139 -9.49 3.91 10.66
C PRO A 139 -8.48 4.36 11.71
N THR A 140 -8.75 4.14 13.00
CA THR A 140 -7.81 4.47 14.08
C THR A 140 -6.54 3.61 13.99
N LEU A 141 -6.70 2.29 13.88
CA LEU A 141 -5.57 1.36 13.76
C LEU A 141 -4.80 1.58 12.46
N HIS A 142 -5.50 1.75 11.34
CA HIS A 142 -4.88 2.06 10.05
C HIS A 142 -4.07 3.36 10.11
N THR A 143 -4.56 4.40 10.79
CA THR A 143 -3.81 5.65 10.98
C THR A 143 -2.52 5.44 11.77
N LEU A 144 -2.62 4.78 12.93
CA LEU A 144 -1.48 4.53 13.81
C LEU A 144 -0.43 3.64 13.14
N ILE A 145 -0.86 2.53 12.51
CA ILE A 145 0.01 1.63 11.77
C ILE A 145 0.65 2.36 10.59
N GLY A 146 -0.13 3.12 9.82
CA GLY A 146 0.36 3.86 8.66
C GLY A 146 1.43 4.87 9.03
N TYR A 147 1.17 5.70 10.05
CA TYR A 147 2.14 6.65 10.58
C TYR A 147 3.40 5.95 11.10
N GLY A 148 3.21 4.88 11.88
CA GLY A 148 4.30 4.12 12.46
C GLY A 148 5.19 3.43 11.41
N PHE A 149 4.62 2.90 10.32
CA PHE A 149 5.36 2.33 9.18
C PHE A 149 6.10 3.41 8.41
N MET A 150 5.49 4.56 8.14
CA MET A 150 6.15 5.71 7.50
C MET A 150 7.39 6.18 8.28
N ARG A 151 7.32 6.10 9.61
CA ARG A 151 8.42 6.46 10.53
C ARG A 151 9.31 5.27 10.93
N LEU A 152 9.02 4.05 10.45
CA LEU A 152 9.69 2.79 10.80
C LEU A 152 9.80 2.55 12.32
N ARG A 153 8.72 2.81 13.07
CA ARG A 153 8.70 2.68 14.54
C ARG A 153 8.41 1.24 14.97
N ARG A 154 9.23 0.70 15.88
CA ARG A 154 9.06 -0.66 16.45
C ARG A 154 7.67 -0.93 17.04
N TRP A 155 7.07 0.03 17.74
CA TRP A 155 5.72 -0.13 18.30
C TRP A 155 4.67 -0.40 17.22
N SER A 156 4.87 0.15 16.01
CA SER A 156 3.93 -0.02 14.90
C SER A 156 3.93 -1.42 14.34
N LEU A 157 5.09 -2.11 14.37
CA LEU A 157 5.17 -3.51 13.99
C LEU A 157 4.34 -4.38 14.95
N LEU A 158 4.46 -4.14 16.26
CA LEU A 158 3.67 -4.86 17.26
C LEU A 158 2.17 -4.59 17.08
N LEU A 159 1.79 -3.32 16.89
CA LEU A 159 0.41 -2.93 16.63
C LEU A 159 -0.14 -3.59 15.37
N TYR A 160 0.63 -3.61 14.28
CA TYR A 160 0.27 -4.28 13.04
C TYR A 160 0.09 -5.78 13.23
N LEU A 161 0.99 -6.47 13.95
CA LEU A 161 0.88 -7.90 14.18
C LEU A 161 -0.36 -8.25 15.03
N ALA A 162 -0.66 -7.44 16.06
CA ALA A 162 -1.88 -7.60 16.84
C ALA A 162 -3.13 -7.37 15.98
N TYR A 163 -3.13 -6.33 15.14
CA TYR A 163 -4.21 -6.05 14.21
C TYR A 163 -4.40 -7.17 13.18
N ALA A 164 -3.31 -7.71 12.63
CA ALA A 164 -3.34 -8.82 11.68
C ALA A 164 -3.86 -10.10 12.33
N ALA A 165 -3.43 -10.41 13.56
CA ALA A 165 -3.97 -11.54 14.31
C ALA A 165 -5.48 -11.41 14.55
N PHE A 166 -5.95 -10.23 14.97
CA PHE A 166 -7.38 -9.95 15.09
C PHE A 166 -8.11 -10.12 13.76
N GLY A 167 -7.56 -9.56 12.67
CA GLY A 167 -8.13 -9.66 11.33
C GLY A 167 -8.25 -11.11 10.84
N LEU A 168 -7.23 -11.93 11.08
CA LEU A 168 -7.25 -13.36 10.75
C LEU A 168 -8.30 -14.12 11.57
N LEU A 169 -8.34 -13.92 12.89
CA LEU A 169 -9.32 -14.56 13.77
C LEU A 169 -10.75 -14.18 13.39
N ASN A 170 -11.02 -12.87 13.24
CA ASN A 170 -12.33 -12.36 12.86
C ASN A 170 -12.73 -12.83 11.45
N GLY A 171 -11.81 -12.75 10.50
CA GLY A 171 -12.02 -13.19 9.12
C GLY A 171 -12.33 -14.68 9.04
N THR A 172 -11.62 -15.51 9.81
CA THR A 172 -11.81 -16.97 9.86
C THR A 172 -13.12 -17.34 10.54
N ALA A 173 -13.44 -16.73 11.68
CA ALA A 173 -14.74 -16.92 12.34
C ALA A 173 -15.89 -16.56 11.40
N ASN A 174 -15.82 -15.40 10.75
CA ASN A 174 -16.83 -15.00 9.77
C ASN A 174 -16.88 -15.95 8.56
N TYR A 175 -15.74 -16.50 8.12
CA TYR A 175 -15.70 -17.50 7.05
C TYR A 175 -16.40 -18.80 7.47
N ALA A 176 -16.20 -19.25 8.71
CA ALA A 176 -16.86 -20.43 9.26
C ALA A 176 -18.39 -20.23 9.37
N CYS A 177 -18.85 -19.06 9.82
CA CYS A 177 -20.27 -18.79 10.02
C CYS A 177 -21.05 -18.52 8.72
N PHE A 178 -20.46 -17.79 7.77
CA PHE A 178 -21.18 -17.34 6.57
C PHE A 178 -20.67 -17.99 5.27
N GLY A 179 -19.71 -18.91 5.37
CA GLY A 179 -19.12 -19.60 4.22
C GLY A 179 -18.24 -18.70 3.33
N TYR A 180 -18.09 -19.13 2.08
CA TYR A 180 -17.28 -18.43 1.09
C TYR A 180 -17.86 -17.04 0.76
N GLY A 181 -16.98 -16.05 0.73
CA GLY A 181 -17.29 -14.73 0.19
C GLY A 181 -16.06 -14.12 -0.44
N ARG A 182 -16.17 -13.72 -1.72
CA ARG A 182 -15.05 -13.23 -2.54
C ARG A 182 -14.18 -12.20 -1.80
N VAL A 183 -14.80 -11.18 -1.21
CA VAL A 183 -14.10 -10.11 -0.47
C VAL A 183 -13.36 -10.66 0.75
N ARG A 184 -14.00 -11.56 1.50
CA ARG A 184 -13.42 -12.19 2.70
C ARG A 184 -12.21 -13.06 2.34
N THR A 185 -12.31 -13.83 1.27
CA THR A 185 -11.22 -14.68 0.79
C THR A 185 -10.03 -13.83 0.35
N VAL A 186 -10.26 -12.78 -0.45
CA VAL A 186 -9.20 -11.85 -0.88
C VAL A 186 -8.57 -11.17 0.33
N PHE A 187 -9.36 -10.70 1.29
CA PHE A 187 -8.86 -10.12 2.54
C PHE A 187 -7.95 -11.08 3.31
N LEU A 188 -8.36 -12.34 3.51
CA LEU A 188 -7.54 -13.34 4.23
C LEU A 188 -6.22 -13.62 3.51
N VAL A 189 -6.27 -13.87 2.20
CA VAL A 189 -5.06 -14.16 1.40
C VAL A 189 -4.10 -12.98 1.41
N THR A 190 -4.60 -11.77 1.17
CA THR A 190 -3.78 -10.55 1.18
C THR A 190 -3.22 -10.26 2.56
N LEU A 191 -4.01 -10.44 3.63
CA LEU A 191 -3.54 -10.25 5.00
C LEU A 191 -2.40 -11.20 5.35
N ILE A 192 -2.49 -12.48 4.98
CA ILE A 192 -1.41 -13.47 5.18
C ILE A 192 -0.16 -13.05 4.40
N ALA A 193 -0.30 -12.72 3.13
CA ALA A 193 0.83 -12.33 2.27
C ALA A 193 1.54 -11.08 2.79
N PHE A 194 0.80 -10.03 3.14
CA PHE A 194 1.39 -8.80 3.72
C PHE A 194 2.01 -9.07 5.08
N THR A 195 1.39 -9.90 5.91
CA THR A 195 1.92 -10.21 7.25
C THR A 195 3.25 -10.95 7.14
N ALA A 196 3.33 -11.95 6.25
CA ALA A 196 4.56 -12.66 5.97
C ALA A 196 5.66 -11.72 5.46
N TYR A 197 5.32 -10.83 4.52
CA TYR A 197 6.25 -9.85 3.97
C TYR A 197 6.75 -8.84 5.02
N VAL A 198 5.85 -8.26 5.82
CA VAL A 198 6.21 -7.31 6.90
C VAL A 198 7.06 -8.00 7.95
N PHE A 199 6.73 -9.24 8.31
CA PHE A 199 7.51 -10.02 9.26
C PHE A 199 8.92 -10.34 8.74
N TRP A 200 9.06 -10.62 7.45
CA TRP A 200 10.36 -10.76 6.79
C TRP A 200 11.16 -9.45 6.84
N ARG A 201 10.49 -8.31 6.61
CA ARG A 201 11.07 -6.95 6.68
C ARG A 201 11.16 -6.37 8.09
N ARG A 202 10.91 -7.14 9.15
CA ARG A 202 10.87 -6.65 10.55
C ARG A 202 12.12 -5.90 11.02
N ARG A 203 13.29 -6.22 10.46
CA ARG A 203 14.57 -5.55 10.80
C ARG A 203 14.56 -4.06 10.46
N CYS A 204 13.73 -3.62 9.52
CA CYS A 204 13.58 -2.21 9.15
C CYS A 204 13.04 -1.35 10.30
N PHE A 205 12.35 -1.94 11.28
CA PHE A 205 11.75 -1.23 12.42
C PHE A 205 12.70 -1.11 13.63
N THR A 206 13.87 -1.73 13.57
CA THR A 206 14.86 -1.76 14.66
C THR A 206 16.22 -1.20 14.27
N ALA A 207 16.51 -1.12 12.97
CA ALA A 207 17.78 -0.60 12.51
C ALA A 207 17.92 0.89 12.90
N PRO A 208 19.06 1.31 13.48
CA PRO A 208 19.44 2.71 13.51
C PRO A 208 19.29 3.27 12.09
N ARG A 209 18.86 4.54 11.96
CA ARG A 209 18.86 5.21 10.65
C ARG A 209 20.30 5.25 10.15
N ALA A 210 20.71 4.26 9.38
CA ALA A 210 21.97 4.33 8.66
C ALA A 210 21.81 5.47 7.66
N GLY A 211 22.42 6.61 7.99
CA GLY A 211 22.72 7.62 6.98
C GLY A 211 23.55 6.91 5.92
N TYR A 212 23.08 6.90 4.69
CA TYR A 212 23.92 6.46 3.58
C TYR A 212 25.05 7.49 3.48
N PRO A 213 26.34 7.10 3.60
CA PRO A 213 27.40 7.94 3.10
C PRO A 213 27.32 7.89 1.57
N GLY A 214 27.18 9.05 0.92
CA GLY A 214 27.32 9.15 -0.55
C GLY A 214 26.07 9.53 -1.34
N LEU A 215 25.25 10.45 -0.81
CA LEU A 215 24.67 11.51 -1.64
C LEU A 215 25.14 12.84 -1.07
#